data_AF-I0H7T0-F1
#
_entry.id   AF-I0H7T0-F1
#
_cell.length_a   1.000
_cell.length_b   1.000
_cell.length_c   1.000
_cell.angle_alpha   90.00
_cell.angle_beta   90.00
_cell.angle_gamma   90.00
#
_symmetry.space_group_name_H-M   'P 1'
#
loop_
_entity.id
_entity.type
_entity.pdbx_description
1 polymer ?
#
loop_
_entity_poly.entity_id
_entity_poly.type
_entity_poly.pdbx_seq_one_letter_code
_entity_poly.pdbx_strand_id
1 'polypeptide(L)'
;MGATQHTSAARRGVTCERVTTCERGATCECHVQYHQPGAAVIDEALVAYNAGRVDGAAGFRDPQVAEDPELGADYRIGLLDGRIAAFHLMAEVRRILGVRGSLFEHPDES
;
A
#
# COMPACT_ATOMS: atom_id res chain seq x y z
N MET A 1 -36.19 7.94 43.42
CA MET A 1 -34.88 8.60 43.38
C MET A 1 -33.81 7.53 43.41
N GLY A 2 -33.08 7.34 42.31
CA GLY A 2 -32.00 6.37 42.19
C GLY A 2 -31.34 6.56 40.83
N ALA A 3 -30.39 7.48 40.75
CA ALA A 3 -29.66 7.79 39.53
C ALA A 3 -28.58 6.72 39.32
N THR A 4 -28.74 5.86 38.32
CA THR A 4 -27.69 4.93 37.90
C THR A 4 -26.72 5.72 37.01
N GLN A 5 -25.57 6.09 37.57
CA GLN A 5 -24.51 6.75 36.82
C GLN A 5 -23.81 5.74 35.90
N HIS A 6 -23.93 5.93 34.59
CA HIS A 6 -23.12 5.22 33.61
C HIS A 6 -21.77 5.94 33.49
N THR A 7 -20.77 5.52 34.26
CA THR A 7 -19.38 5.90 33.98
C THR A 7 -18.89 5.10 32.79
N SER A 8 -19.09 5.64 31.59
CA SER A 8 -18.37 5.24 30.38
C SER A 8 -16.92 5.68 30.54
N ALA A 9 -16.01 4.72 30.77
CA ALA A 9 -14.59 4.94 30.56
C ALA A 9 -14.34 5.01 29.04
N ALA A 10 -14.72 6.13 28.43
CA ALA A 10 -14.44 6.43 27.03
C ALA A 10 -12.92 6.58 26.87
N ARG A 11 -12.23 5.50 26.46
CA ARG A 11 -10.92 5.65 25.83
C ARG A 11 -11.13 6.44 24.54
N ARG A 12 -10.27 7.43 24.29
CA ARG A 12 -10.32 8.28 23.09
C ARG A 12 -10.41 7.38 21.84
N GLY A 13 -11.44 7.58 21.02
CA GLY A 13 -11.62 6.89 19.73
C GLY A 13 -12.60 5.71 19.72
N VAL A 14 -13.29 5.41 20.83
CA VAL A 14 -14.31 4.34 20.87
C VAL A 14 -15.71 4.95 20.91
N THR A 15 -16.45 4.87 19.81
CA THR A 15 -17.90 5.18 19.77
C THR A 15 -18.70 3.88 19.81
N CYS A 16 -19.69 3.82 20.71
CA CYS A 16 -20.60 2.68 20.82
C CYS A 16 -21.96 3.11 20.26
N GLU A 17 -22.27 2.76 19.01
CA GLU A 17 -23.42 3.34 18.29
C GLU A 17 -24.72 2.53 18.46
N ARG A 18 -24.66 1.27 18.92
CA ARG A 18 -25.84 0.49 19.33
C ARG A 18 -25.59 -0.32 20.58
N VAL A 19 -26.28 0.06 21.65
CA VAL A 19 -26.49 -0.78 22.83
C VAL A 19 -27.77 -1.57 22.59
N THR A 20 -27.67 -2.80 22.10
CA THR A 20 -28.82 -3.72 22.17
C THR A 20 -29.03 -4.09 23.63
N THR A 21 -30.24 -3.84 24.14
CA THR A 21 -30.62 -4.08 25.53
C THR A 21 -30.30 -5.52 25.96
N CYS A 22 -29.42 -5.67 26.95
CA CYS A 22 -29.13 -6.94 27.59
C CYS A 22 -30.17 -7.21 28.71
N GLU A 23 -30.91 -8.30 28.59
CA GLU A 23 -31.66 -8.83 29.74
C GLU A 23 -30.68 -9.30 30.83
N ARG A 24 -31.11 -9.18 32.10
CA ARG A 24 -30.30 -9.49 33.28
C ARG A 24 -29.64 -10.87 33.16
N GLY A 25 -28.32 -10.88 32.99
CA GLY A 25 -27.50 -12.10 33.00
C GLY A 25 -26.76 -12.43 31.70
N ALA A 26 -26.99 -11.69 30.61
CA ALA A 26 -26.25 -11.89 29.35
C ALA A 26 -25.05 -10.93 29.24
N THR A 27 -23.91 -11.44 28.77
CA THR A 27 -22.74 -10.64 28.40
C THR A 27 -23.06 -9.85 27.13
N CYS A 28 -23.00 -8.51 27.22
CA CYS A 28 -23.19 -7.66 26.04
C CYS A 28 -21.95 -7.73 25.14
N GLU A 29 -22.12 -8.17 23.90
CA GLU A 29 -21.06 -8.15 22.90
C GLU A 29 -21.04 -6.79 22.21
N CYS A 30 -20.09 -5.94 22.59
CA CYS A 30 -19.86 -4.67 21.92
C CYS A 30 -18.94 -4.90 20.71
N HIS A 31 -19.48 -4.80 19.49
CA HIS A 31 -18.64 -4.71 18.30
C HIS A 31 -17.91 -3.37 18.30
N VAL A 32 -16.63 -3.39 18.67
CA VAL A 32 -15.74 -2.24 18.54
C VAL A 32 -15.40 -2.07 17.07
N GLN A 33 -15.93 -1.01 16.44
CA GLN A 33 -15.44 -0.56 15.16
C GLN A 33 -14.25 0.37 15.40
N TYR A 34 -13.04 -0.09 15.07
CA TYR A 34 -11.86 0.75 15.07
C TYR A 34 -11.89 1.62 13.82
N HIS A 35 -12.30 2.89 13.96
CA HIS A 35 -11.99 3.88 12.94
C HIS A 35 -10.49 4.19 13.06
N GLN A 36 -9.67 3.69 12.14
CA GLN A 36 -8.23 3.94 12.07
C GLN A 36 -8.01 5.16 11.16
N PRO A 37 -7.87 6.38 11.69
CA PRO A 37 -7.79 7.61 10.89
C PRO A 37 -6.51 7.73 10.01
N GLY A 38 -5.71 6.67 9.89
CA GLY A 38 -4.55 6.59 8.99
C GLY A 38 -4.53 5.35 8.09
N ALA A 39 -5.56 4.50 8.13
CA ALA A 39 -5.61 3.30 7.30
C ALA A 39 -5.83 3.63 5.82
N ALA A 40 -6.66 4.63 5.52
CA ALA A 40 -6.86 5.14 4.16
C ALA A 40 -5.52 5.66 3.60
N VAL A 41 -4.88 6.61 4.29
CA VAL A 41 -3.61 7.22 3.84
C VAL A 41 -2.52 6.19 3.53
N ILE A 42 -2.40 5.13 4.34
CA ILE A 42 -1.47 4.03 4.09
C ILE A 42 -1.87 3.22 2.86
N ASP A 43 -3.17 2.98 2.65
CA ASP A 43 -3.70 2.30 1.48
C ASP A 43 -3.39 3.09 0.19
N GLU A 44 -3.62 4.40 0.18
CA GLU A 44 -3.32 5.25 -0.97
C GLU A 44 -1.81 5.32 -1.28
N ALA A 45 -0.95 5.43 -0.26
CA ALA A 45 0.50 5.39 -0.43
C ALA A 45 0.97 4.04 -1.02
N LEU A 46 0.40 2.92 -0.54
CA LEU A 46 0.75 1.59 -1.06
C LEU A 46 0.27 1.39 -2.50
N VAL A 47 -0.91 1.92 -2.84
CA VAL A 47 -1.41 1.93 -4.22
C VAL A 47 -0.48 2.75 -5.13
N ALA A 48 -0.07 3.94 -4.70
CA ALA A 48 0.86 4.78 -5.45
C ALA A 48 2.22 4.10 -5.66
N TYR A 49 2.78 3.49 -4.61
CA TYR A 49 3.98 2.65 -4.71
C TYR A 49 3.81 1.53 -5.73
N ASN A 50 2.72 0.77 -5.67
CA ASN A 50 2.52 -0.36 -6.57
C ASN A 50 2.32 0.07 -8.02
N ALA A 51 1.62 1.19 -8.26
CA ALA A 51 1.50 1.80 -9.59
C ALA A 51 2.89 2.16 -10.15
N GLY A 52 3.70 2.85 -9.34
CA GLY A 52 5.09 3.18 -9.70
C GLY A 52 5.90 1.93 -10.02
N ARG A 53 5.80 0.88 -9.21
CA ARG A 53 6.52 -0.38 -9.42
C ARG A 53 6.18 -1.06 -10.74
N VAL A 54 4.91 -1.06 -11.13
CA VAL A 54 4.46 -1.61 -12.42
C VAL A 54 4.99 -0.76 -13.58
N ASP A 55 4.85 0.57 -13.50
CA ASP A 55 5.35 1.49 -14.52
C ASP A 55 6.87 1.40 -14.69
N GLY A 56 7.59 1.30 -13.58
CA GLY A 56 9.04 1.18 -13.53
C GLY A 56 9.53 -0.09 -14.23
N ALA A 57 8.84 -1.22 -13.99
CA ALA A 57 9.12 -2.48 -14.69
C ALA A 57 8.81 -2.39 -16.19
N ALA A 58 7.82 -1.59 -16.59
CA ALA A 58 7.47 -1.31 -17.98
C ALA A 58 8.38 -0.24 -18.64
N GLY A 59 9.24 0.43 -17.88
CA GLY A 59 10.06 1.54 -18.36
C GLY A 59 9.29 2.84 -18.61
N PHE A 60 8.02 2.91 -18.19
CA PHE A 60 7.17 4.08 -18.31
C PHE A 60 7.25 4.93 -17.03
N ARG A 61 7.07 6.26 -17.14
CA ARG A 61 6.90 7.15 -15.99
C ARG A 61 5.70 8.04 -16.27
N ASP A 62 4.69 7.96 -15.42
CA ASP A 62 3.58 8.91 -15.40
C ASP A 62 4.04 10.22 -14.75
N PRO A 63 4.13 11.34 -15.49
CA PRO A 63 4.57 12.62 -14.93
C PRO A 63 3.53 13.21 -13.97
N GLN A 64 2.23 12.96 -14.16
CA GLN A 64 1.19 13.54 -13.33
C GLN A 64 1.23 12.96 -11.92
N VAL A 65 1.31 11.62 -11.81
CA VAL A 65 1.41 10.94 -10.52
C VAL A 65 2.77 11.22 -9.87
N ALA A 66 3.85 11.26 -10.65
CA ALA A 66 5.18 11.50 -10.12
C ALA A 66 5.39 12.94 -9.58
N GLU A 67 4.56 13.90 -9.98
CA GLU A 67 4.59 15.29 -9.53
C GLU A 67 3.54 15.59 -8.46
N ASP A 68 2.68 14.62 -8.14
CA ASP A 68 1.69 14.73 -7.09
C ASP A 68 2.39 15.00 -5.74
N PRO A 69 1.97 16.06 -4.99
CA PRO A 69 2.61 16.45 -3.75
C PRO A 69 2.38 15.47 -2.59
N GLU A 70 1.31 14.68 -2.64
CA GLU A 70 0.95 13.73 -1.58
C GLU A 70 1.47 12.31 -1.89
N LEU A 71 1.30 11.84 -3.12
CA LEU A 71 1.56 10.46 -3.54
C LEU A 71 2.82 10.29 -4.40
N GLY A 72 3.36 11.39 -4.94
CA GLY A 72 4.47 11.33 -5.89
C GLY A 72 5.77 10.77 -5.28
N ALA A 73 5.95 10.87 -3.96
CA ALA A 73 7.08 10.24 -3.28
C ALA A 73 7.00 8.70 -3.36
N ASP A 74 5.87 8.12 -2.94
CA ASP A 74 5.66 6.67 -2.93
C ASP A 74 5.69 6.08 -4.35
N TYR A 75 5.06 6.77 -5.30
CA TYR A 75 5.12 6.40 -6.71
C TYR A 75 6.56 6.36 -7.23
N ARG A 76 7.38 7.39 -6.98
CA ARG A 76 8.78 7.44 -7.46
C ARG A 76 9.66 6.37 -6.83
N ILE A 77 9.41 5.98 -5.58
CA ILE A 77 10.09 4.86 -4.93
C ILE A 77 9.73 3.57 -5.66
N GLY A 78 8.44 3.29 -5.86
CA GLY A 78 8.00 2.13 -6.63
C GLY A 78 8.61 2.10 -8.03
N LEU A 79 8.61 3.24 -8.74
CA LEU A 79 9.19 3.41 -10.07
C LEU A 79 10.66 2.96 -10.13
N LEU A 80 11.46 3.34 -9.13
CA LEU A 80 12.86 2.95 -9.04
C LEU A 80 13.00 1.44 -8.80
N ASP A 81 12.24 0.90 -7.86
CA ASP A 81 12.25 -0.53 -7.53
C ASP A 81 11.87 -1.39 -8.76
N GLY A 82 10.85 -0.96 -9.50
CA GLY A 82 10.42 -1.61 -10.74
C GLY A 82 11.53 -1.67 -11.80
N ARG A 83 12.28 -0.57 -11.96
CA ARG A 83 13.42 -0.50 -12.90
C ARG A 83 14.57 -1.40 -12.48
N ILE A 84 14.87 -1.46 -11.18
CA ILE A 84 15.91 -2.35 -10.63
C ILE A 84 15.51 -3.81 -10.84
N ALA A 85 14.26 -4.17 -10.59
CA ALA A 85 13.76 -5.52 -10.82
C ALA A 85 13.86 -5.92 -12.31
N ALA A 86 13.46 -5.03 -13.22
CA ALA A 86 13.59 -5.26 -14.66
C ALA A 86 15.06 -5.41 -15.09
N PHE A 87 15.96 -4.59 -14.54
CA PHE A 87 17.39 -4.71 -14.78
C PHE A 87 17.94 -6.07 -14.37
N HIS A 88 17.63 -6.55 -13.17
CA HIS A 88 18.08 -7.86 -12.69
C HIS A 88 17.55 -9.00 -13.56
N LEU A 89 16.27 -8.93 -13.98
CA LEU A 89 15.71 -9.91 -14.91
C LEU A 89 16.48 -9.93 -16.24
N MET A 90 16.76 -8.77 -16.84
CA MET A 90 17.50 -8.69 -18.10
C MET A 90 18.94 -9.17 -17.96
N ALA A 91 19.61 -8.85 -16.86
CA ALA A 91 20.95 -9.35 -16.56
C ALA A 91 20.97 -10.88 -16.50
N GLU A 92 19.96 -11.48 -15.86
CA GLU A 92 19.82 -12.93 -15.75
C GLU A 92 19.52 -13.60 -17.10
N VAL A 93 18.63 -13.01 -17.90
CA VAL A 93 18.35 -13.49 -19.26
C VAL A 93 19.62 -13.48 -20.12
N ARG A 94 20.42 -12.39 -20.07
CA ARG A 94 21.69 -12.31 -20.80
C ARG A 94 22.68 -13.39 -20.37
N ARG A 95 22.76 -13.66 -19.06
CA ARG A 95 23.59 -14.72 -18.49
C ARG A 95 23.21 -16.10 -19.03
N ILE A 96 21.90 -16.40 -19.09
CA ILE A 96 21.37 -17.66 -19.63
C ILE A 96 21.69 -17.80 -21.13
N LEU A 97 21.55 -16.72 -21.89
CA LEU A 97 21.81 -16.69 -23.34
C LEU A 97 23.31 -16.64 -23.68
N GLY A 98 24.20 -16.46 -22.70
CA GLY A 98 25.64 -16.34 -22.94
C GLY A 98 26.06 -15.02 -23.62
N VAL A 99 25.18 -14.04 -23.70
CA VAL A 99 25.46 -12.75 -24.34
C VAL A 99 26.23 -11.86 -23.37
N ARG A 100 27.46 -11.49 -23.74
CA ARG A 100 28.31 -10.54 -23.00
C ARG A 100 28.34 -9.20 -23.75
N GLY A 101 27.23 -8.46 -23.74
CA GLY A 101 27.11 -7.22 -24.52
C GLY A 101 25.67 -6.66 -24.56
N SER A 102 25.41 -5.72 -25.46
CA SER A 102 24.05 -5.28 -25.76
C SER A 102 23.27 -6.40 -26.45
N LEU A 103 22.00 -6.64 -26.09
CA LEU A 103 21.11 -7.54 -26.84
C LEU A 103 20.76 -7.01 -28.23
N PHE A 104 21.09 -5.75 -28.50
CA PHE A 104 20.79 -5.05 -29.75
C PHE A 104 22.05 -4.78 -30.59
N GLU A 105 23.23 -5.21 -30.14
CA GLU A 105 24.38 -5.31 -31.04
C GLU A 105 24.08 -6.47 -32.02
N HIS A 106 24.12 -6.18 -33.31
CA HIS A 106 24.00 -7.21 -34.34
C HIS A 106 25.08 -8.27 -34.11
N PRO A 107 24.79 -9.57 -34.34
CA PRO A 107 25.85 -10.56 -34.40
C PRO A 107 26.84 -10.11 -35.48
N ASP A 108 28.13 -10.06 -35.16
CA ASP A 108 29.17 -9.85 -36.17
C ASP A 108 28.98 -10.92 -37.24
N GLU A 109 28.55 -10.50 -38.44
CA GLU A 109 28.50 -11.39 -39.60
C GLU A 109 29.94 -11.82 -39.89
N SER A 110 30.26 -13.06 -39.49
CA SER A 110 31.54 -13.73 -39.75
C SER A 110 31.38 -14.71 -40.91
#